data_AF-A0A3R7WP58-F1
#
_entry.id   AF-A0A3R7WP58-F1
#
_cell.length_a   1.000
_cell.length_b   1.000
_cell.length_c   1.000
_cell.angle_alpha   90.00
_cell.angle_beta   90.00
_cell.angle_gamma   90.00
#
_symmetry.space_group_name_H-M   'P 1'
#
loop_
_entity.id
_entity.type
_entity.pdbx_description
1 polymer ?
#
loop_
_entity_poly.entity_id
_entity_poly.type
_entity_poly.pdbx_seq_one_letter_code
_entity_poly.pdbx_strand_id
1 'polypeptide(L)'
;MEALYPLLLRRGKPDYIRSDNGPEFSAAPFQDWLWLVGIEPIRIYPGSPTRRRFACLSGKAWDNGYNERFNGTLRSEVLNAEWFATTR
;
A
#
# COMPACT_ATOMS: atom_id res chain seq x y z
N MET A 1 9.46 -3.17 6.98
CA MET A 1 8.90 -2.03 7.75
C MET A 1 9.76 -0.77 7.66
N GLU A 2 11.02 -0.90 7.22
CA GLU A 2 11.95 0.20 6.95
C GLU A 2 11.37 1.41 6.22
N ALA A 3 10.49 1.19 5.23
CA ALA A 3 9.89 2.31 4.49
C ALA A 3 8.76 3.02 5.26
N LEU A 4 7.91 2.27 5.98
CA LEU A 4 6.69 2.81 6.55
C LEU A 4 6.94 3.48 7.90
N TYR A 5 7.82 2.92 8.74
CA TYR A 5 8.08 3.47 10.07
C TYR A 5 8.60 4.93 10.04
N PRO A 6 9.61 5.29 9.23
CA PRO A 6 10.06 6.68 9.12
C PRO A 6 8.99 7.62 8.55
N LEU A 7 8.13 7.13 7.66
CA LEU A 7 7.03 7.91 7.10
C LEU A 7 5.99 8.24 8.17
N LEU A 8 5.65 7.28 9.03
CA LEU A 8 4.73 7.50 10.15
C LEU A 8 5.30 8.52 11.16
N LEU A 9 6.60 8.47 11.44
CA LEU A 9 7.26 9.46 12.29
C LEU A 9 7.22 10.87 11.70
N ARG A 10 7.42 10.98 10.37
CA ARG A 10 7.52 12.28 9.69
C ARG A 10 6.16 12.89 9.34
N ARG A 11 5.17 12.07 9.00
CA ARG A 11 3.84 12.49 8.49
C ARG A 11 2.73 12.28 9.52
N GLY A 12 3.01 11.59 10.61
CA GLY A 12 2.01 11.14 11.57
C GLY A 12 1.36 9.82 11.17
N LYS A 13 0.63 9.24 12.12
CA LYS A 13 -0.14 8.00 11.92
C LYS A 13 -1.38 8.30 11.05
N PRO A 14 -1.55 7.67 9.87
CA PRO A 14 -2.76 7.80 9.10
C PRO A 14 -3.89 7.00 9.75
N ASP A 15 -5.13 7.37 9.44
CA ASP A 15 -6.29 6.57 9.85
C ASP A 15 -6.35 5.25 9.08
N TYR A 16 -5.96 5.27 7.80
CA TYR A 16 -6.06 4.14 6.88
C TYR A 16 -4.85 4.04 5.95
N ILE A 17 -4.45 2.82 5.61
CA ILE A 17 -3.45 2.53 4.57
C ILE A 17 -4.11 1.77 3.43
N ARG A 18 -3.89 2.26 2.21
CA ARG A 18 -4.31 1.62 0.96
C ARG A 18 -3.10 0.89 0.37
N SER A 19 -3.28 -0.40 0.10
CA SER A 19 -2.31 -1.21 -0.64
C SER A 19 -3.01 -2.05 -1.69
N ASP A 20 -2.22 -2.54 -2.65
CA ASP A 20 -2.65 -3.63 -3.52
C ASP A 20 -2.76 -4.95 -2.75
N ASN A 21 -3.19 -6.01 -3.46
CA ASN A 21 -3.36 -7.34 -2.89
C ASN A 21 -2.05 -8.15 -2.88
N GLY A 22 -0.88 -7.50 -2.83
CA GLY A 22 0.40 -8.19 -2.76
C GLY A 22 0.45 -9.18 -1.59
N PRO A 23 1.08 -10.35 -1.75
CA PRO A 23 1.27 -11.32 -0.67
C PRO A 23 1.95 -10.70 0.56
N GLU A 24 2.83 -9.72 0.36
CA GLU A 24 3.51 -8.96 1.40
C GLU A 24 2.56 -8.10 2.26
N PHE A 25 1.46 -7.61 1.68
CA PHE A 25 0.47 -6.77 2.37
C PHE A 25 -0.71 -7.57 2.93
N SER A 26 -0.83 -8.83 2.53
CA SER A 26 -1.80 -9.79 3.09
C SER A 26 -1.19 -10.68 4.18
N ALA A 27 0.15 -10.73 4.28
CA ALA A 27 0.88 -11.53 5.27
C ALA A 27 0.53 -11.13 6.73
N ALA A 28 0.30 -12.14 7.58
CA ALA A 28 -0.08 -11.95 8.99
C ALA A 28 0.88 -11.03 9.78
N PRO A 29 2.21 -11.13 9.67
CA PRO A 29 3.12 -10.25 10.42
C PRO A 29 2.93 -8.76 10.09
N PHE A 30 2.57 -8.44 8.84
CA PHE A 30 2.29 -7.06 8.44
C PHE A 30 0.98 -6.55 9.04
N GLN A 31 -0.05 -7.40 9.06
CA GLN A 31 -1.34 -7.08 9.69
C GLN A 31 -1.19 -6.86 11.20
N ASP A 32 -0.48 -7.75 11.90
CA ASP A 32 -0.28 -7.66 13.34
C ASP A 32 0.43 -6.35 13.72
N TRP A 33 1.44 -5.95 12.96
CA TRP A 33 2.14 -4.70 13.19
C TRP A 33 1.27 -3.47 12.95
N LEU A 34 0.48 -3.45 11.87
CA LEU A 34 -0.44 -2.33 11.61
C LEU A 34 -1.48 -2.18 12.73
N TRP A 35 -1.93 -3.30 13.31
CA TRP A 35 -2.80 -3.29 14.48
C TRP A 35 -2.10 -2.71 15.71
N LEU A 36 -0.86 -3.12 15.99
CA LEU A 36 -0.06 -2.59 17.10
C LEU A 36 0.21 -1.08 16.99
N VAL A 37 0.39 -0.58 15.77
CA VAL A 37 0.59 0.85 15.50
C VAL A 37 -0.73 1.63 15.56
N GLY A 38 -1.88 0.95 15.67
CA GLY A 38 -3.19 1.58 15.77
C GLY A 38 -3.69 2.15 14.43
N ILE A 39 -3.26 1.57 13.32
CA ILE A 39 -3.75 1.91 11.98
C ILE A 39 -4.94 0.98 11.69
N GLU A 40 -6.13 1.58 11.55
CA GLU A 40 -7.33 0.81 11.26
C GLU A 40 -7.38 0.46 9.77
N PRO A 41 -7.81 -0.75 9.40
CA PRO A 41 -7.97 -1.07 7.97
C PRO A 41 -9.43 -1.11 7.49
N ILE A 42 -9.73 -0.58 6.30
CA ILE A 42 -11.11 -0.50 5.73
C ILE A 42 -11.35 -1.49 4.60
N ARG A 43 -12.11 -2.57 4.82
CA ARG A 43 -12.55 -3.46 3.72
C ARG A 43 -13.92 -3.07 3.21
N ILE A 44 -14.05 -2.95 1.89
CA ILE A 44 -15.34 -2.93 1.20
C ILE A 44 -15.62 -4.37 0.76
N TYR A 45 -16.58 -5.03 1.41
CA TYR A 45 -17.09 -6.32 0.94
C TYR A 45 -18.36 -6.08 0.11
N PRO A 46 -18.52 -6.69 -1.07
CA PRO A 46 -19.85 -6.92 -1.60
C PRO A 46 -20.51 -8.01 -0.75
N GLY A 47 -21.27 -7.60 0.28
CA GLY A 47 -22.29 -8.43 0.91
C GLY A 47 -21.96 -9.29 2.14
N SER A 48 -21.16 -8.83 3.13
CA SER A 48 -21.07 -9.58 4.40
C SER A 48 -20.97 -8.70 5.67
N PRO A 49 -21.58 -9.08 6.81
CA PRO A 49 -21.89 -8.16 7.92
C PRO A 49 -20.89 -8.16 9.09
N THR A 50 -19.80 -8.93 9.09
CA THR A 50 -19.07 -9.19 10.36
C THR A 50 -17.56 -8.92 10.32
N ARG A 51 -17.14 -8.06 11.27
CA ARG A 51 -15.78 -7.64 11.65
C ARG A 51 -14.69 -8.72 11.49
N ARG A 52 -13.67 -8.39 10.70
CA ARG A 52 -12.24 -8.39 11.08
C ARG A 52 -11.51 -7.46 10.10
N ARG A 53 -10.91 -6.42 10.65
CA ARG A 53 -10.43 -5.23 9.94
C ARG A 53 -9.00 -5.49 9.44
N PHE A 54 -8.87 -5.87 8.17
CA PHE A 54 -7.73 -5.61 7.26
C PHE A 54 -8.24 -5.39 5.84
N ALA A 55 -7.68 -4.42 5.14
CA ALA A 55 -8.01 -4.18 3.74
C ALA A 55 -6.81 -3.73 2.93
N CYS A 56 -6.09 -4.75 2.47
CA CYS A 56 -5.94 -4.93 1.03
C CYS A 56 -7.23 -4.49 0.32
N LEU A 57 -7.21 -3.32 -0.32
CA LEU A 57 -8.37 -2.84 -1.05
C LEU A 57 -8.57 -3.77 -2.24
N SER A 58 -9.60 -4.59 -2.12
CA SER A 58 -10.04 -5.52 -3.14
C SER A 58 -10.29 -4.79 -4.46
N GLY A 59 -9.29 -4.83 -5.35
CA GLY A 59 -9.49 -5.16 -6.77
C GLY A 59 -10.45 -4.26 -7.56
N LYS A 60 -10.46 -2.95 -7.31
CA LYS A 60 -10.95 -2.01 -8.33
C LYS A 60 -9.76 -1.23 -8.85
N ALA A 61 -9.38 -1.49 -10.10
CA ALA A 61 -8.35 -0.74 -10.84
C ALA A 61 -8.52 0.79 -10.71
N TRP A 62 -9.76 1.26 -10.48
CA TRP A 62 -10.06 2.67 -10.29
C TRP A 62 -9.44 3.30 -9.01
N ASP A 63 -9.27 2.53 -7.94
CA ASP A 63 -8.88 3.08 -6.63
C ASP A 63 -7.36 3.23 -6.45
N ASN A 64 -6.58 2.51 -7.26
CA ASN A 64 -5.11 2.61 -7.29
C ASN A 64 -4.60 3.53 -8.42
N GLY A 65 -5.50 4.23 -9.10
CA GLY A 65 -5.18 4.99 -10.31
C GLY A 65 -4.08 6.04 -10.13
N TYR A 66 -3.89 6.58 -8.92
CA TYR A 66 -2.78 7.50 -8.65
C TYR A 66 -1.41 6.79 -8.67
N ASN A 67 -1.30 5.65 -7.98
CA ASN A 67 -0.07 4.88 -7.92
C ASN A 67 0.26 4.27 -9.30
N GLU A 68 -0.76 3.79 -10.01
CA GLU A 68 -0.60 3.27 -11.38
C GLU A 68 -0.12 4.34 -12.35
N ARG A 69 -0.70 5.55 -12.31
CA ARG A 69 -0.24 6.68 -13.11
C ARG A 69 1.20 7.06 -12.78
N PHE A 70 1.52 7.18 -11.50
CA PHE A 70 2.88 7.50 -11.06
C PHE A 70 3.89 6.47 -11.57
N ASN A 71 3.61 5.18 -11.38
CA ASN A 71 4.50 4.10 -11.82
C ASN A 71 4.65 4.07 -13.35
N GLY A 72 3.55 4.33 -14.08
CA GLY A 72 3.58 4.45 -15.54
C GLY A 72 4.47 5.61 -16.00
N THR A 73 4.24 6.81 -15.47
CA THR A 73 5.02 8.02 -15.77
C THR A 73 6.49 7.85 -15.42
N LEU A 74 6.80 7.35 -14.22
CA LEU A 74 8.18 7.10 -13.79
C LEU A 74 8.89 6.14 -14.74
N ARG A 75 8.20 5.09 -15.20
CA ARG A 75 8.78 4.13 -16.13
C ARG A 75 9.01 4.75 -17.51
N SER A 76 8.04 5.48 -18.05
CA SER A 76 8.13 6.05 -19.39
C SER A 76 9.13 7.21 -19.48
N GLU A 77 9.12 8.10 -18.49
CA GLU A 77 9.87 9.35 -18.55
C GLU A 77 11.27 9.26 -17.95
N VAL A 78 11.51 8.29 -17.06
CA VAL A 78 12.81 8.16 -16.38
C VAL A 78 13.46 6.83 -16.73
N LEU A 79 12.81 5.70 -16.40
CA LEU A 79 13.47 4.39 -16.50
C LEU A 79 13.76 3.94 -17.94
N ASN A 80 12.90 4.29 -18.89
CA ASN A 80 13.10 3.96 -20.30
C ASN A 80 13.87 5.05 -21.07
N ALA A 81 13.95 6.27 -20.53
CA ALA A 81 14.60 7.40 -21.18
C ALA A 81 16.11 7.46 -20.90
N GLU A 82 16.53 6.98 -19.73
CA GLU A 82 17.90 7.07 -19.26
C GLU A 82 18.56 5.69 -19.11
N TRP A 83 19.87 5.61 -19.34
CA TRP A 83 20.64 4.38 -19.10
C TRP A 83 21.24 4.39 -17.68
N PHE A 84 20.80 3.45 -16.84
CA PHE A 84 21.28 3.35 -15.46
C PHE A 84 22.46 2.38 -15.36
N ALA A 85 23.59 2.85 -14.84
CA ALA A 85 24.82 2.07 -14.73
C ALA A 85 24.97 1.30 -13.39
N THR A 86 24.00 1.36 -12.48
CA THR A 86 24.13 0.74 -11.16
C THR A 86 22.79 0.23 -10.64
N THR A 87 22.73 -1.07 -10.37
CA THR A 87 21.72 -1.73 -9.52
C THR A 87 22.44 -2.16 -8.26
N ARG A 88 22.30 -1.38 -7.18
CA ARG A 88 22.86 -1.74 -5.87
C ARG A 88 21.74 -2.14 -4.93
#